data_AF-A0A8S7S188-F1
#
_entry.id   AF-A0A8S7S188-F1
#
_cell.length_a   1.000
_cell.length_b   1.000
_cell.length_c   1.000
_cell.angle_alpha   90.00
_cell.angle_beta   90.00
_cell.angle_gamma   90.00
#
_symmetry.space_group_name_H-M   'P 1'
#
loop_
_entity.id
_entity.type
_entity.pdbx_description
1 polymer ?
#
loop_
_entity_poly.entity_id
_entity_poly.type
_entity_poly.pdbx_seq_one_letter_code
_entity_poly.pdbx_strand_id
1 'polypeptide(L)'
;MIPYVMFYCSSLVLVVLSLVLKKYDWFWLLFLLFFSAVFVGLRVDVGADYTEYAQIYNQSGNITNFELGFDIIFNYGKRLGYDYVFVSLFFFLLTTLFFIYSIKELNYKTLIYFCFLLFMFVPLTSTIRQGLAIPFFVMCILNSDRPKVYFTSIALGCLFHYSILFMFFFFWVRHIKQSYCRAFLIVLLFSLLSIFNIV
;
A
#
# COMPACT_ATOMS: atom_id res chain seq x y z
N MET A 1 -11.23 -0.24 17.86
CA MET A 1 -10.35 -1.44 17.97
C MET A 1 -11.06 -2.74 17.61
N ILE A 2 -12.21 -3.09 18.20
CA ILE A 2 -12.90 -4.38 17.95
C ILE A 2 -13.15 -4.65 16.44
N PRO A 3 -13.64 -3.69 15.62
CA PRO A 3 -13.84 -3.94 14.19
C PRO A 3 -12.56 -4.32 13.43
N TYR A 4 -11.42 -3.71 13.80
CA TYR A 4 -10.12 -4.03 13.20
C TYR A 4 -9.64 -5.43 13.59
N VAL A 5 -9.80 -5.81 14.86
CA VAL A 5 -9.45 -7.16 15.33
C VAL A 5 -10.28 -8.20 14.59
N MET A 6 -11.60 -7.99 14.50
CA MET A 6 -12.50 -8.87 13.74
C MET A 6 -12.09 -8.95 12.27
N PHE A 7 -11.83 -7.82 11.62
CA PHE A 7 -11.39 -7.77 10.24
C PHE A 7 -10.09 -8.58 10.01
N TYR A 8 -9.07 -8.40 10.84
CA TYR A 8 -7.81 -9.11 10.68
C TYR A 8 -7.93 -10.60 11.01
N CYS A 9 -8.68 -10.97 12.05
CA CYS A 9 -8.95 -12.37 12.37
C CYS A 9 -9.70 -13.07 11.23
N SER A 10 -10.76 -12.45 10.70
CA SER A 10 -11.50 -12.99 9.55
C SER A 10 -10.62 -13.08 8.30
N SER A 11 -9.80 -12.06 8.03
CA SER A 11 -8.87 -12.07 6.90
C SER A 11 -7.82 -13.18 7.03
N LEU A 12 -7.33 -13.45 8.24
CA LEU A 12 -6.39 -14.53 8.51
C LEU A 12 -7.03 -15.90 8.25
N VAL A 13 -8.32 -16.09 8.58
CA VAL A 13 -9.05 -17.32 8.23
C VAL A 13 -9.07 -17.52 6.71
N LEU A 14 -9.31 -16.47 5.93
CA LEU A 14 -9.28 -16.55 4.46
C LEU A 14 -7.89 -16.94 3.93
N VAL A 15 -6.82 -16.42 4.54
CA VAL A 15 -5.44 -16.80 4.22
C VAL A 15 -5.20 -18.28 4.52
N VAL A 16 -5.59 -18.75 5.70
CA VAL A 16 -5.42 -20.18 6.05
C VAL A 16 -6.19 -21.07 5.07
N LEU A 17 -7.42 -20.70 4.72
CA LEU A 17 -8.21 -21.41 3.71
C LEU A 17 -7.53 -21.41 2.34
N SER A 18 -6.93 -20.30 1.92
CA SER A 18 -6.21 -20.22 0.63
C SER A 18 -4.94 -21.09 0.63
N LEU A 19 -4.25 -21.20 1.76
CA LEU A 19 -3.06 -22.04 1.92
C LEU A 19 -3.40 -23.54 1.94
N VAL A 20 -4.53 -23.93 2.51
CA VAL A 20 -5.03 -25.31 2.51
C VAL A 20 -5.60 -25.67 1.14
N LEU A 21 -6.42 -24.79 0.56
CA LEU A 21 -7.14 -24.99 -0.70
C LEU A 21 -6.45 -24.28 -1.86
N LYS A 22 -5.13 -24.51 -2.04
CA LYS A 22 -4.24 -23.78 -2.95
C LYS A 22 -4.78 -23.54 -4.36
N LYS A 23 -5.54 -24.49 -4.92
CA LYS A 23 -6.18 -24.39 -6.24
C LYS A 23 -7.11 -23.17 -6.37
N TYR A 24 -7.67 -22.71 -5.25
CA TYR A 24 -8.66 -21.65 -5.17
C TYR A 24 -8.10 -20.34 -4.61
N ASP A 25 -6.77 -20.15 -4.59
CA ASP A 25 -6.14 -18.92 -4.06
C ASP A 25 -6.72 -17.64 -4.68
N TRP A 26 -6.99 -17.63 -5.99
CA TRP A 26 -7.63 -16.50 -6.66
C TRP A 26 -9.04 -16.19 -6.15
N PHE A 27 -9.83 -17.23 -5.84
CA PHE A 27 -11.17 -17.05 -5.28
C PHE A 27 -11.07 -16.40 -3.88
N TRP A 28 -10.16 -16.90 -3.04
CA TRP A 28 -9.94 -16.34 -1.70
C TRP A 28 -9.38 -14.92 -1.74
N LEU A 29 -8.52 -14.60 -2.70
CA LEU A 29 -8.04 -13.24 -2.94
C LEU A 29 -9.18 -12.29 -3.31
N LEU A 30 -10.05 -12.69 -4.24
CA LEU A 30 -11.22 -11.87 -4.64
C LEU A 30 -12.18 -11.67 -3.48
N PHE A 31 -12.38 -12.71 -2.66
CA PHE A 31 -13.23 -12.62 -1.48
C PHE A 31 -12.63 -11.70 -0.41
N LEU A 32 -11.32 -11.79 -0.17
CA LEU A 32 -10.59 -10.90 0.73
C LEU A 32 -10.62 -9.44 0.21
N LEU A 33 -10.50 -9.24 -1.10
CA LEU A 33 -10.64 -7.93 -1.73
C LEU A 33 -12.02 -7.33 -1.47
N PHE A 34 -13.08 -8.10 -1.76
CA PHE A 34 -14.46 -7.67 -1.50
C PHE A 34 -14.65 -7.33 -0.01
N PHE A 35 -14.20 -8.21 0.88
CA PHE A 35 -14.28 -8.01 2.32
C PHE A 35 -13.54 -6.75 2.78
N SER A 36 -12.34 -6.51 2.26
CA SER A 36 -11.56 -5.29 2.54
C SER A 36 -12.21 -4.02 1.99
N ALA A 37 -12.82 -4.06 0.82
CA ALA A 37 -13.55 -2.93 0.25
C ALA A 37 -14.79 -2.59 1.08
N VAL A 38 -15.54 -3.59 1.55
CA VAL A 38 -16.67 -3.41 2.48
C VAL A 38 -16.18 -2.81 3.79
N PHE A 39 -15.09 -3.31 4.35
CA PHE A 39 -14.51 -2.78 5.59
C PHE A 39 -14.12 -1.28 5.46
N VAL A 40 -13.52 -0.90 4.34
CA VAL A 40 -13.17 0.51 4.05
C VAL A 40 -14.41 1.36 3.81
N GLY A 41 -15.36 0.88 3.00
CA GLY A 41 -16.57 1.63 2.64
C GLY A 41 -17.53 1.85 3.82
N LEU A 42 -17.52 0.97 4.82
CA LEU A 42 -18.32 1.10 6.04
C LEU A 42 -17.61 1.93 7.13
N ARG A 43 -16.41 2.45 6.87
CA ARG A 43 -15.64 3.25 7.82
C ARG A 43 -16.16 4.69 7.88
N VAL A 44 -17.37 4.87 8.38
CA VAL A 44 -17.95 6.19 8.69
C VAL A 44 -17.67 6.51 10.15
N ASP A 45 -17.01 7.63 10.44
CA ASP A 45 -16.67 8.09 11.80
C ASP A 45 -15.80 7.14 12.65
N VAL A 46 -15.09 6.20 12.02
CA VAL A 46 -14.25 5.21 12.72
C VAL A 46 -12.75 5.52 12.57
N GLY A 47 -12.13 5.85 13.70
CA GLY A 47 -10.68 6.06 13.84
C GLY A 47 -10.32 7.54 14.06
N ALA A 48 -9.31 7.80 14.89
CA ALA A 48 -8.91 9.13 15.33
C ALA A 48 -8.64 10.09 14.15
N ASP A 49 -8.10 9.56 13.06
CA ASP A 49 -7.71 10.38 11.92
C ASP A 49 -8.88 10.68 10.96
N TYR A 50 -9.99 9.93 11.00
CA TYR A 50 -11.11 10.14 10.08
C TYR A 50 -11.62 11.59 10.15
N THR A 51 -11.77 12.11 11.38
CA THR A 51 -12.23 13.48 11.62
C THR A 51 -11.24 14.51 11.08
N GLU A 52 -9.94 14.27 11.23
CA GLU A 52 -8.90 15.17 10.71
C GLU A 52 -8.88 15.15 9.17
N TYR A 53 -9.01 13.98 8.54
CA TYR A 53 -9.06 13.87 7.09
C TYR A 53 -10.31 14.46 6.48
N ALA A 54 -11.47 14.21 7.09
CA ALA A 54 -12.73 14.79 6.64
C ALA A 54 -12.66 16.32 6.76
N GLN A 55 -12.00 16.86 7.80
CA GLN A 55 -11.72 18.28 7.92
C GLN A 55 -10.79 18.78 6.81
N ILE A 56 -9.67 18.11 6.53
CA ILE A 56 -8.76 18.48 5.42
C ILE A 56 -9.49 18.44 4.07
N TYR A 57 -10.32 17.42 3.83
CA TYR A 57 -11.11 17.29 2.60
C TYR A 57 -12.13 18.43 2.45
N ASN A 58 -12.82 18.76 3.54
CA ASN A 58 -13.90 19.75 3.54
C ASN A 58 -13.39 21.20 3.64
N GLN A 59 -12.18 21.45 4.13
CA GLN A 59 -11.60 22.79 4.15
C GLN A 59 -11.41 23.33 2.73
N SER A 60 -11.97 24.51 2.47
CA SER A 60 -11.82 25.24 1.22
C SER A 60 -10.55 26.09 1.27
N GLY A 61 -9.41 25.49 0.96
CA GLY A 61 -8.13 26.20 0.85
C GLY A 61 -7.05 25.33 0.22
N ASN A 62 -6.22 25.93 -0.65
CA ASN A 62 -5.08 25.33 -1.38
C ASN A 62 -3.92 24.83 -0.48
N ILE A 63 -4.18 24.44 0.77
CA ILE A 63 -3.13 24.19 1.76
C ILE A 63 -2.94 22.70 1.96
N THR A 64 -2.51 22.00 0.91
CA THR A 64 -1.90 20.68 1.12
C THR A 64 -0.81 20.45 0.08
N ASN A 65 0.45 20.47 0.53
CA ASN A 65 1.62 20.01 -0.24
C ASN A 65 1.56 18.48 -0.39
N PHE A 66 0.53 17.95 -1.03
CA PHE A 66 0.43 16.54 -1.37
C PHE A 66 1.16 16.27 -2.68
N GLU A 67 1.58 15.01 -2.88
CA GLU A 67 2.12 14.58 -4.14
C GLU A 67 1.10 14.76 -5.27
N LEU A 68 1.60 15.10 -6.46
CA LEU A 68 0.81 15.49 -7.61
C LEU A 68 -0.33 14.52 -7.94
N GLY A 69 -0.07 13.22 -7.91
CA GLY A 69 -1.07 12.18 -8.22
C GLY A 69 -2.18 12.09 -7.17
N PHE A 70 -1.84 12.29 -5.90
CA PHE A 70 -2.84 12.35 -4.83
C PHE A 70 -3.70 13.60 -4.98
N ASP A 71 -3.07 14.76 -5.17
CA ASP A 71 -3.76 16.05 -5.30
C ASP A 71 -4.73 16.08 -6.49
N ILE A 72 -4.33 15.53 -7.64
CA ILE A 72 -5.21 15.43 -8.82
C ILE A 72 -6.47 14.62 -8.51
N ILE A 73 -6.32 13.41 -7.96
CA ILE A 73 -7.46 12.51 -7.69
C ILE A 73 -8.36 13.10 -6.61
N PHE A 74 -7.76 13.65 -5.55
CA PHE A 74 -8.46 14.23 -4.41
C PHE A 74 -9.29 15.45 -4.82
N ASN A 75 -8.69 16.39 -5.56
CA ASN A 75 -9.39 17.58 -6.05
C ASN A 75 -10.44 17.24 -7.11
N TYR A 76 -10.19 16.22 -7.94
CA TYR A 76 -11.18 15.75 -8.90
C TYR A 76 -12.41 15.17 -8.20
N GLY A 77 -12.23 14.32 -7.18
CA GLY A 77 -13.33 13.80 -6.36
C GLY A 77 -14.16 14.92 -5.71
N LYS A 78 -13.49 15.93 -5.15
CA LYS A 78 -14.12 17.11 -4.55
C LYS A 78 -14.94 17.91 -5.57
N ARG A 79 -14.41 18.12 -6.78
CA ARG A 79 -15.14 18.83 -7.87
C ARG A 79 -16.40 18.09 -8.31
N LEU A 80 -16.42 16.76 -8.22
CA LEU A 80 -17.61 15.95 -8.52
C LEU A 80 -18.62 15.88 -7.37
N GLY A 81 -18.31 16.48 -6.22
CA GLY A 81 -19.20 16.51 -5.05
C GLY A 81 -19.22 15.19 -4.27
N TYR A 82 -18.23 14.31 -4.46
CA TYR A 82 -18.11 13.09 -3.65
C TYR A 82 -17.66 13.41 -2.23
N ASP A 83 -18.07 12.59 -1.27
CA ASP A 83 -17.59 12.68 0.11
C ASP A 83 -16.19 12.05 0.27
N TYR A 84 -15.57 12.30 1.43
CA TYR A 84 -14.26 11.75 1.75
C TYR A 84 -14.25 10.21 1.78
N VAL A 85 -15.32 9.57 2.24
CA VAL A 85 -15.41 8.11 2.36
C VAL A 85 -15.33 7.46 0.97
N PHE A 86 -16.06 8.00 0.00
CA PHE A 86 -16.05 7.56 -1.38
C PHE A 86 -14.66 7.73 -2.01
N VAL A 87 -14.03 8.91 -1.84
CA VAL A 87 -12.69 9.18 -2.38
C VAL A 87 -11.64 8.26 -1.74
N SER A 88 -11.72 8.02 -0.43
CA SER A 88 -10.84 7.08 0.28
C SER A 88 -11.03 5.64 -0.21
N LEU A 89 -12.27 5.19 -0.42
CA LEU A 89 -12.55 3.88 -0.98
C LEU A 89 -12.00 3.76 -2.40
N PHE A 90 -12.15 4.79 -3.23
CA PHE A 90 -11.57 4.82 -4.57
C PHE A 90 -10.05 4.68 -4.54
N PHE A 91 -9.35 5.42 -3.68
CA PHE A 91 -7.90 5.28 -3.49
C PHE A 91 -7.49 3.88 -3.03
N PHE A 92 -8.25 3.30 -2.09
CA PHE A 92 -8.01 1.94 -1.62
C PHE A 92 -8.13 0.93 -2.77
N LEU A 93 -9.19 1.03 -3.58
CA LEU A 93 -9.41 0.15 -4.73
C LEU A 93 -8.32 0.33 -5.78
N LEU A 94 -7.95 1.57 -6.11
CA LEU A 94 -6.88 1.86 -7.06
C LEU A 94 -5.54 1.27 -6.61
N THR A 95 -5.17 1.48 -5.34
CA THR A 95 -3.96 0.92 -4.74
C THR A 95 -3.96 -0.60 -4.81
N THR A 96 -5.09 -1.20 -4.43
CA THR A 96 -5.28 -2.65 -4.44
C THR A 96 -5.16 -3.24 -5.84
N LEU A 97 -5.74 -2.57 -6.85
CA LEU A 97 -5.65 -3.00 -8.25
C LEU A 97 -4.19 -3.01 -8.74
N PHE A 98 -3.44 -1.93 -8.48
CA PHE A 98 -2.02 -1.90 -8.82
C PHE A 98 -1.22 -2.95 -8.03
N PHE A 99 -1.55 -3.15 -6.76
CA PHE A 99 -0.88 -4.14 -5.93
C PHE A 99 -1.09 -5.55 -6.48
N ILE A 100 -2.34 -5.95 -6.77
CA ILE A 100 -2.67 -7.25 -7.36
C ILE A 100 -1.99 -7.43 -8.72
N TYR A 101 -1.99 -6.38 -9.54
CA TYR A 101 -1.26 -6.40 -10.81
C TYR A 101 0.22 -6.68 -10.60
N SER A 102 0.84 -6.07 -9.58
CA SER A 102 2.26 -6.25 -9.27
C SER A 102 2.62 -7.68 -8.87
N ILE A 103 1.71 -8.36 -8.16
CA ILE A 103 1.94 -9.72 -7.65
C ILE A 103 1.29 -10.82 -8.52
N LYS A 104 0.79 -10.49 -9.71
CA LYS A 104 -0.04 -11.41 -10.54
C LYS A 104 0.66 -12.73 -10.89
N GLU A 105 1.99 -12.71 -11.02
CA GLU A 105 2.80 -13.89 -11.34
C GLU A 105 3.26 -14.66 -10.09
N LEU A 106 3.04 -14.12 -8.88
CA LEU A 106 3.50 -14.73 -7.64
C LEU A 106 2.52 -15.81 -7.15
N ASN A 107 3.05 -16.79 -6.43
CA ASN A 107 2.25 -17.76 -5.68
C ASN A 107 1.78 -17.16 -4.35
N TYR A 108 0.71 -17.72 -3.76
CA TYR A 108 0.18 -17.32 -2.46
C TYR A 108 -0.28 -15.86 -2.40
N LYS A 109 -1.04 -15.43 -3.41
CA LYS A 109 -1.44 -14.03 -3.58
C LYS A 109 -2.31 -13.53 -2.44
N THR A 110 -3.18 -14.39 -1.91
CA THR A 110 -4.03 -14.05 -0.76
C THR A 110 -3.19 -13.74 0.48
N LEU A 111 -2.14 -14.53 0.76
CA LEU A 111 -1.22 -14.28 1.86
C LEU A 111 -0.45 -12.97 1.65
N ILE A 112 0.08 -12.76 0.45
CA ILE A 112 0.83 -11.53 0.12
C ILE A 112 -0.08 -10.29 0.26
N TYR A 113 -1.33 -10.39 -0.21
CA TYR A 113 -2.31 -9.30 -0.07
C TYR A 113 -2.71 -9.07 1.39
N PHE A 114 -2.89 -10.12 2.19
CA PHE A 114 -3.11 -9.96 3.63
C PHE A 114 -1.95 -9.25 4.32
N CYS A 115 -0.70 -9.63 4.00
CA CYS A 115 0.47 -8.92 4.51
C CYS A 115 0.45 -7.44 4.12
N PHE A 116 0.05 -7.10 2.89
CA PHE A 116 -0.15 -5.71 2.47
C PHE A 116 -1.22 -4.99 3.30
N LEU A 117 -2.35 -5.64 3.57
CA LEU A 117 -3.43 -5.05 4.38
C LEU A 117 -3.00 -4.74 5.82
N LEU A 118 -2.08 -5.52 6.41
CA LEU A 118 -1.53 -5.23 7.74
C LEU A 118 -0.86 -3.86 7.82
N PHE A 119 -0.27 -3.40 6.71
CA PHE A 119 0.39 -2.09 6.63
C PHE A 119 -0.54 -0.99 6.09
N MET A 120 -1.51 -1.32 5.24
CA MET A 120 -2.41 -0.34 4.64
C MET A 120 -3.30 0.34 5.70
N PHE A 121 -3.86 -0.40 6.65
CA PHE A 121 -4.81 0.19 7.61
C PHE A 121 -4.16 0.81 8.86
N VAL A 122 -2.85 1.05 8.84
CA VAL A 122 -2.17 1.79 9.91
C VAL A 122 -2.65 3.25 9.90
N PRO A 123 -3.19 3.76 11.02
CA PRO A 123 -3.86 5.06 11.11
C PRO A 123 -2.84 6.21 11.11
N LEU A 124 -2.35 6.60 9.93
CA LEU A 124 -1.54 7.80 9.72
C LEU A 124 -1.81 8.42 8.33
N THR A 125 -1.77 9.75 8.25
CA THR A 125 -2.05 10.57 7.05
C THR A 125 -1.09 10.27 5.91
N SER A 126 0.09 9.80 6.28
CA SER A 126 1.11 9.29 5.39
C SER A 126 0.72 7.97 4.72
N THR A 127 -0.09 7.12 5.33
CA THR A 127 -0.31 5.74 4.88
C THR A 127 -1.16 5.66 3.60
N ILE A 128 -2.12 6.56 3.38
CA ILE A 128 -2.88 6.58 2.10
C ILE A 128 -1.97 7.03 0.94
N ARG A 129 -1.15 8.07 1.18
CA ARG A 129 -0.19 8.60 0.20
C ARG A 129 0.91 7.58 -0.12
N GLN A 130 1.51 7.00 0.92
CA GLN A 130 2.53 5.96 0.80
C GLN A 130 1.97 4.66 0.23
N GLY A 131 0.71 4.32 0.58
CA GLY A 131 0.02 3.12 0.13
C GLY A 131 0.00 3.00 -1.40
N LEU A 132 -0.31 4.10 -2.10
CA LEU A 132 -0.30 4.16 -3.56
C LEU A 132 1.07 3.94 -4.18
N ALA A 133 2.16 4.25 -3.46
CA ALA A 133 3.52 4.03 -3.95
C ALA A 133 3.99 2.58 -3.78
N ILE A 134 3.46 1.84 -2.79
CA ILE A 134 3.88 0.45 -2.48
C ILE A 134 3.78 -0.49 -3.69
N PRO A 135 2.69 -0.52 -4.48
CA PRO A 135 2.62 -1.34 -5.69
C PRO A 135 3.78 -1.09 -6.66
N PHE A 136 4.21 0.16 -6.80
CA PHE A 136 5.31 0.52 -7.67
C PHE A 136 6.67 0.08 -7.11
N PHE A 137 6.87 0.12 -5.79
CA PHE A 137 8.03 -0.50 -5.15
C PHE A 137 8.10 -2.01 -5.45
N VAL A 138 6.97 -2.72 -5.29
CA VAL A 138 6.88 -4.16 -5.58
C VAL A 138 7.16 -4.43 -7.06
N MET A 139 6.61 -3.62 -7.97
CA MET A 139 6.89 -3.71 -9.40
C MET A 139 8.37 -3.54 -9.71
N CYS A 140 9.06 -2.58 -9.09
CA CYS A 140 10.51 -2.42 -9.24
C CYS A 140 11.28 -3.65 -8.77
N ILE A 141 10.96 -4.19 -7.59
CA ILE A 141 11.65 -5.37 -7.04
C ILE A 141 11.47 -6.59 -7.97
N LEU A 142 10.25 -6.85 -8.43
CA LEU A 142 9.93 -8.02 -9.26
C LEU A 142 10.41 -7.89 -10.70
N ASN A 143 10.69 -6.67 -11.17
CA ASN A 143 11.12 -6.40 -12.54
C ASN A 143 12.53 -5.78 -12.58
N SER A 144 13.40 -6.12 -11.63
CA SER A 144 14.79 -5.65 -11.60
C SER A 144 15.47 -5.85 -12.96
N ASP A 145 15.24 -7.00 -13.59
CA ASP A 145 15.90 -7.38 -14.84
C ASP A 145 15.27 -6.80 -16.11
N ARG A 146 14.19 -6.02 -15.96
CA ARG A 146 13.48 -5.35 -17.05
C ARG A 146 13.56 -3.84 -16.87
N PRO A 147 14.65 -3.18 -17.30
CA PRO A 147 14.91 -1.76 -17.02
C PRO A 147 13.75 -0.84 -17.40
N LYS A 148 13.07 -1.10 -18.53
CA LYS A 148 11.91 -0.31 -18.96
C LYS A 148 10.81 -0.31 -17.89
N VAL A 149 10.37 -1.50 -17.46
CA VAL A 149 9.31 -1.64 -16.44
C VAL A 149 9.78 -1.06 -15.10
N TYR A 150 11.04 -1.28 -14.75
CA TYR A 150 11.65 -0.76 -13.52
C TYR A 150 11.59 0.77 -13.45
N PHE A 151 12.15 1.47 -14.44
CA PHE A 151 12.20 2.92 -14.46
C PHE A 151 10.83 3.57 -14.69
N THR A 152 9.97 2.96 -15.50
CA THR A 152 8.58 3.42 -15.62
C THR A 152 7.83 3.31 -14.28
N SER A 153 8.07 2.25 -13.50
CA SER A 153 7.46 2.10 -12.18
C SER A 153 7.95 3.17 -11.20
N ILE A 154 9.24 3.54 -11.24
CA ILE A 154 9.76 4.67 -10.46
C ILE A 154 9.08 5.98 -10.87
N ALA A 155 9.04 6.27 -12.17
CA ALA A 155 8.44 7.51 -12.67
C ALA A 155 6.95 7.65 -12.27
N LEU A 156 6.17 6.57 -12.40
CA LEU A 156 4.77 6.54 -11.99
C LEU A 156 4.61 6.62 -10.47
N GLY A 157 5.44 5.90 -9.69
CA GLY A 157 5.38 5.95 -8.23
C GLY A 157 5.74 7.32 -7.65
N CYS A 158 6.60 8.10 -8.32
CA CYS A 158 6.93 9.47 -7.91
C CYS A 158 5.72 10.41 -7.90
N LEU A 159 4.67 10.08 -8.67
CA LEU A 159 3.41 10.84 -8.62
C LEU A 159 2.70 10.68 -7.27
N PHE A 160 2.99 9.61 -6.52
CA PHE A 160 2.29 9.27 -5.29
C PHE A 160 3.16 9.42 -4.05
N HIS A 161 4.47 9.09 -4.13
CA HIS A 161 5.39 9.33 -3.03
C HIS A 161 6.85 9.39 -3.53
N TYR A 162 7.60 10.42 -3.13
CA TYR A 162 8.98 10.63 -3.57
C TYR A 162 9.97 9.57 -3.06
N SER A 163 9.64 8.84 -1.98
CA SER A 163 10.53 7.81 -1.42
C SER A 163 10.87 6.69 -2.41
N ILE A 164 10.06 6.49 -3.48
CA ILE A 164 10.37 5.50 -4.52
C ILE A 164 11.65 5.82 -5.29
N LEU A 165 12.11 7.07 -5.26
CA LEU A 165 13.41 7.45 -5.82
C LEU A 165 14.56 6.65 -5.23
N PHE A 166 14.41 6.10 -4.01
CA PHE A 166 15.40 5.20 -3.42
C PHE A 166 15.65 3.95 -4.27
N MET A 167 14.68 3.53 -5.09
CA MET A 167 14.84 2.42 -6.03
C MET A 167 15.87 2.73 -7.14
N PHE A 168 16.12 4.01 -7.49
CA PHE A 168 17.20 4.33 -8.44
C PHE A 168 18.54 3.78 -7.96
N PHE A 169 18.82 3.87 -6.66
CA PHE A 169 20.06 3.38 -6.08
C PHE A 169 20.15 1.84 -6.16
N PHE A 170 19.06 1.14 -5.85
CA PHE A 170 19.04 -0.33 -5.88
C PHE A 170 19.23 -0.93 -7.27
N PHE A 171 18.85 -0.21 -8.33
CA PHE A 171 19.12 -0.65 -9.70
C PHE A 171 20.62 -0.88 -9.96
N TRP A 172 21.49 -0.07 -9.36
CA TRP A 172 22.94 -0.19 -9.50
C TRP A 172 23.53 -1.19 -8.51
N VAL A 173 23.04 -1.16 -7.26
CA VAL A 173 23.54 -2.03 -6.18
C VAL A 173 23.25 -3.50 -6.43
N ARG A 174 22.22 -3.85 -7.22
CA ARG A 174 21.89 -5.25 -7.53
C ARG A 174 23.03 -6.03 -8.20
N HIS A 175 23.97 -5.34 -8.84
CA HIS A 175 25.14 -5.98 -9.47
C HIS A 175 26.22 -6.39 -8.46
N ILE A 176 26.11 -5.92 -7.21
CA ILE A 176 27.03 -6.29 -6.13
C ILE A 176 26.59 -7.63 -5.54
N LYS A 177 27.44 -8.66 -5.66
CA LYS A 177 27.18 -9.97 -5.05
C LYS A 177 27.10 -9.84 -3.52
N GLN A 178 25.90 -10.04 -2.97
CA GLN A 178 25.65 -10.05 -1.54
C GLN A 178 25.70 -11.47 -0.98
N SER A 179 26.46 -11.67 0.10
CA SER A 179 26.40 -12.89 0.90
C SER A 179 25.29 -12.77 1.94
N TYR A 180 24.68 -13.89 2.36
CA TYR A 180 23.66 -13.92 3.42
C TYR A 180 24.09 -13.17 4.69
N CYS A 181 25.35 -13.34 5.12
CA CYS A 181 25.88 -12.67 6.30
C CYS A 181 25.90 -11.13 6.16
N ARG A 182 26.29 -10.62 4.98
CA ARG A 182 26.25 -9.18 4.67
C ARG A 182 24.82 -8.65 4.61
N ALA A 183 23.91 -9.37 3.95
CA ALA A 183 22.50 -8.99 3.91
C ALA A 183 21.89 -8.94 5.32
N PHE A 184 22.19 -9.94 6.16
CA PHE A 184 21.76 -9.96 7.56
C PHE A 184 22.32 -8.78 8.36
N LEU A 185 23.62 -8.49 8.25
CA LEU A 185 24.24 -7.34 8.92
C LEU A 185 23.63 -6.01 8.49
N ILE A 186 23.32 -5.84 7.20
CA ILE A 186 22.64 -4.65 6.68
C ILE A 186 21.24 -4.53 7.31
N VAL A 187 20.44 -5.61 7.31
CA VAL A 187 19.09 -5.61 7.90
C VAL A 187 19.15 -5.34 9.40
N LEU A 188 20.10 -5.96 10.11
CA LEU A 188 20.31 -5.75 11.54
C LEU A 188 20.70 -4.30 11.84
N LEU A 189 21.60 -3.71 11.05
CA LEU A 189 22.00 -2.31 11.18
C LEU A 189 20.80 -1.37 10.99
N PHE A 190 20.01 -1.54 9.93
CA PHE A 190 18.80 -0.74 9.71
C PHE A 190 17.77 -0.92 10.83
N SER A 191 17.60 -2.16 11.33
CA SER A 191 16.69 -2.44 12.44
C SER A 191 17.16 -1.75 13.73
N LEU A 192 18.46 -1.79 14.04
CA LEU A 192 19.02 -1.07 15.19
C LEU A 192 18.87 0.44 15.04
N LEU A 193 19.22 1.00 13.87
CA LEU A 193 19.02 2.42 13.58
C LEU A 193 17.56 2.84 13.69
N SER A 194 16.60 1.97 13.32
CA SER A 194 15.17 2.25 13.48
C SER A 194 14.73 2.33 14.94
N ILE A 195 15.37 1.58 15.85
CA ILE A 195 15.14 1.67 17.30
C ILE A 195 15.63 3.01 17.85
N PHE A 196 16.71 3.57 17.28
CA PHE A 196 17.23 4.88 17.67
C PHE A 196 16.49 6.05 17.01
N ASN A 197 15.76 5.82 15.92
CA ASN A 197 14.91 6.80 15.24
C ASN A 197 13.49 6.87 15.81
N ILE A 198 13.31 6.67 17.12
CA ILE A 198 12.08 7.07 17.81
C ILE A 198 12.05 8.61 17.83
N VAL A 199 11.52 9.19 16.75
CA VAL A 199 10.93 10.52 16.67
C VAL A 199 9.54 10.34 16.09
#